data_AF-A0A0R0AJ78-F1
#
_entry.id   AF-A0A0R0AJ78-F1
#
_cell.length_a   1.000
_cell.length_b   1.000
_cell.length_c   1.000
_cell.angle_alpha   90.00
_cell.angle_beta   90.00
_cell.angle_gamma   90.00
#
_symmetry.space_group_name_H-M   'P 1'
#
loop_
_entity.id
_entity.type
_entity.pdbx_description
1 polymer ?
#
loop_
_entity_poly.entity_id
_entity_poly.type
_entity_poly.pdbx_seq_one_letter_code
_entity_poly.pdbx_strand_id
1 'polypeptide(L)'
;MTVQGIINSFGLPDAAPLTPVAPNYLVAETCGKDADLKGWLSSVVFGSGGDWKSQQTQICVNIRMMQNRKYNESVDFMLTTAPSFLNSLDRIASLRLLSNRRGDMDAVVNDSLRTANEINAAAKNFEARMKSYDAYIEVMEANQKLIAHRAMKGPSSLAGDLVKTAALKTALSID
;
A
#
# COMPACT_ATOMS: atom_id res chain seq x y z
N MET A 1 13.79 13.89 -18.46
CA MET A 1 12.45 13.30 -18.68
C MET A 1 11.79 13.16 -17.33
N THR A 2 10.66 13.83 -17.09
CA THR A 2 9.87 13.63 -15.86
C THR A 2 9.13 12.29 -15.97
N VAL A 3 8.91 11.60 -14.84
CA VAL A 3 8.15 10.33 -14.79
C VAL A 3 6.77 10.45 -15.46
N GLN A 4 6.17 11.65 -15.41
CA GLN A 4 4.92 11.97 -16.11
C GLN A 4 5.04 11.85 -17.64
N GLY A 5 6.19 12.18 -18.24
CA GLY A 5 6.39 12.12 -19.69
C GLY A 5 6.45 10.70 -20.26
N ILE A 6 6.76 9.69 -19.43
CA ILE A 6 6.82 8.27 -19.86
C ILE A 6 5.42 7.62 -19.80
N ILE A 7 4.53 8.09 -18.94
CA ILE A 7 3.15 7.56 -18.81
C ILE A 7 2.26 8.06 -19.95
N ASN A 8 2.51 9.27 -20.45
CA ASN A 8 1.72 9.90 -21.52
C ASN A 8 1.88 9.26 -22.91
N SER A 9 2.82 8.32 -23.12
CA SER A 9 3.03 7.67 -24.42
C SER A 9 2.03 6.56 -24.76
N PHE A 10 1.08 6.24 -23.86
CA PHE A 10 0.12 5.14 -24.04
C PHE A 10 -1.29 5.57 -24.46
N GLY A 11 -1.52 6.81 -24.87
CA GLY A 11 -2.84 7.26 -25.34
C GLY A 11 -3.93 7.22 -24.27
N LEU A 12 -3.53 7.11 -23.00
CA LEU A 12 -4.41 7.28 -21.85
C LEU A 12 -4.62 8.78 -21.62
N PRO A 13 -5.84 9.22 -21.22
CA PRO A 13 -6.09 10.64 -20.91
C PRO A 13 -5.06 11.13 -19.91
N ASP A 14 -4.67 12.42 -20.01
CA ASP A 14 -3.65 13.05 -19.16
C ASP A 14 -3.74 12.49 -17.75
N ALA A 15 -2.74 11.70 -17.35
CA ALA A 15 -2.78 11.01 -16.09
C ALA A 15 -2.97 12.08 -15.01
N ALA A 16 -4.06 11.96 -14.23
CA ALA A 16 -4.33 12.88 -13.13
C ALA A 16 -3.02 13.07 -12.34
N PRO A 17 -2.63 14.31 -12.02
CA PRO A 17 -1.33 14.59 -11.43
C PRO A 17 -1.17 13.75 -10.16
N LEU A 18 -0.13 12.92 -10.13
CA LEU A 18 0.22 12.09 -8.99
C LEU A 18 0.52 13.00 -7.81
N THR A 19 -0.43 13.13 -6.89
CA THR A 19 -0.31 14.03 -5.74
C THR A 19 -0.83 13.29 -4.52
N PRO A 20 -0.12 13.33 -3.38
CA PRO A 20 -0.59 12.66 -2.17
C PRO A 20 -1.97 13.17 -1.77
N VAL A 21 -2.82 12.26 -1.31
CA VAL A 21 -4.15 12.57 -0.77
C VAL A 21 -4.10 12.59 0.76
N ALA A 22 -5.05 13.28 1.39
CA ALA A 22 -5.21 13.22 2.84
C ALA A 22 -5.52 11.78 3.29
N PRO A 23 -5.13 11.36 4.51
CA PRO A 23 -5.44 10.03 5.02
C PRO A 23 -6.93 9.66 4.91
N ASN A 24 -7.82 10.61 5.23
CA ASN A 24 -9.28 10.45 5.19
C ASN A 24 -9.93 10.78 3.84
N TYR A 25 -9.15 10.91 2.77
CA TYR A 25 -9.68 11.23 1.44
C TYR A 25 -10.77 10.24 1.01
N LEU A 26 -11.94 10.78 0.62
CA LEU A 26 -13.14 10.04 0.22
C LEU A 26 -13.73 9.12 1.30
N VAL A 27 -13.33 9.22 2.57
CA VAL A 27 -13.86 8.37 3.64
C VAL A 27 -15.33 8.69 3.91
N ALA A 28 -15.70 9.96 4.07
CA ALA A 28 -17.08 10.37 4.33
C ALA A 28 -18.01 10.04 3.15
N GLU A 29 -17.51 10.21 1.94
CA GLU A 29 -18.20 9.97 0.68
C GLU A 29 -18.45 8.47 0.45
N THR A 30 -17.49 7.63 0.82
CA THR A 30 -17.57 6.17 0.57
C THR A 30 -18.22 5.43 1.73
N CYS A 31 -17.95 5.84 2.97
CA CYS A 31 -18.35 5.12 4.18
C CYS A 31 -19.49 5.78 4.96
N GLY A 32 -19.93 6.97 4.53
CA GLY A 32 -21.00 7.76 5.13
C GLY A 32 -20.49 8.96 5.94
N LYS A 33 -21.31 10.02 6.02
CA LYS A 33 -20.93 11.31 6.66
C LYS A 33 -20.51 11.17 8.13
N ASP A 34 -21.08 10.21 8.85
CA ASP A 34 -20.76 9.95 10.26
C ASP A 34 -19.45 9.16 10.46
N ALA A 35 -18.85 8.66 9.37
CA ALA A 35 -17.64 7.85 9.40
C ALA A 35 -16.37 8.66 9.67
N ASP A 36 -16.34 9.92 9.21
CA ASP A 36 -15.18 10.81 9.37
C ASP A 36 -14.96 11.20 10.84
N LEU A 37 -16.03 11.33 11.62
CA LEU A 37 -16.00 11.55 13.08
C LEU A 37 -15.58 10.31 13.88
N LYS A 38 -15.89 9.10 13.39
CA LYS A 38 -15.55 7.83 14.07
C LYS A 38 -14.12 7.37 13.81
N GLY A 39 -13.51 7.79 12.68
CA GLY A 39 -12.19 7.35 12.23
C GLY A 39 -11.01 7.70 13.15
N TRP A 40 -11.15 8.70 14.02
CA TRP A 40 -10.13 9.05 15.03
C TRP A 40 -10.20 8.11 16.27
N LEU A 41 -11.40 7.68 16.68
CA LEU A 41 -11.68 7.43 18.10
C LEU A 41 -11.95 5.99 18.54
N SER A 42 -11.79 4.96 17.71
CA SER A 42 -12.08 3.59 18.22
C SER A 42 -11.05 2.53 17.90
N SER A 43 -10.41 2.07 18.98
CA SER A 43 -9.80 0.75 19.12
C SER A 43 -10.79 -0.32 18.65
N VAL A 44 -10.31 -1.17 17.76
CA VAL A 44 -11.02 -2.29 17.15
C VAL A 44 -11.60 -3.22 18.24
N VAL A 45 -12.92 -3.16 18.47
CA VAL A 45 -13.64 -4.16 19.28
C VAL A 45 -14.53 -4.98 18.35
N PHE A 46 -14.02 -6.12 17.90
CA PHE A 46 -14.81 -7.14 17.19
C PHE A 46 -15.69 -7.90 18.20
N GLY A 47 -16.81 -7.30 18.60
CA GLY A 47 -17.77 -7.90 19.52
C GLY A 47 -18.90 -8.63 18.80
N SER A 48 -19.23 -9.85 19.24
CA SER A 48 -20.35 -10.68 18.73
C SER A 48 -21.76 -10.16 19.07
N GLY A 49 -21.87 -9.00 19.73
CA GLY A 49 -23.14 -8.34 20.09
C GLY A 49 -23.22 -6.84 19.76
N GLY A 50 -22.29 -6.30 18.96
CA GLY A 50 -22.28 -4.88 18.57
C GLY A 50 -23.16 -4.58 17.34
N ASP A 51 -23.53 -3.30 17.16
CA ASP A 51 -24.22 -2.80 15.97
C ASP A 51 -23.42 -3.12 14.70
N TRP A 52 -23.94 -4.06 13.91
CA TRP A 52 -23.29 -4.53 12.67
C TRP A 52 -23.10 -3.39 11.66
N LYS A 53 -23.95 -2.35 11.70
CA LYS A 53 -23.78 -1.16 10.84
C LYS A 53 -22.53 -0.38 11.25
N SER A 54 -22.33 -0.15 12.55
CA SER A 54 -21.10 0.49 13.03
C SER A 54 -19.86 -0.33 12.71
N GLN A 55 -19.93 -1.67 12.77
CA GLN A 55 -18.81 -2.54 12.36
C GLN A 55 -18.53 -2.44 10.86
N GLN A 56 -19.56 -2.40 10.02
CA GLN A 56 -19.42 -2.19 8.58
C GLN A 56 -18.80 -0.85 8.23
N THR A 57 -19.26 0.23 8.87
CA THR A 57 -18.68 1.56 8.69
C THR A 57 -17.21 1.58 9.07
N GLN A 58 -16.84 0.99 10.21
CA GLN A 58 -15.43 0.94 10.64
C GLN A 58 -14.55 0.16 9.65
N ILE A 59 -15.04 -0.98 9.13
CA ILE A 59 -14.30 -1.74 8.13
C ILE A 59 -14.12 -0.94 6.85
N CYS A 60 -15.17 -0.27 6.38
CA CYS A 60 -15.09 0.62 5.23
C CYS A 60 -14.03 1.71 5.43
N VAL A 61 -14.07 2.41 6.58
CA VAL A 61 -13.09 3.45 6.91
C VAL A 61 -11.67 2.89 6.85
N ASN A 62 -11.43 1.76 7.51
CA ASN A 62 -10.11 1.12 7.54
C ASN A 62 -9.63 0.76 6.12
N ILE A 63 -10.49 0.18 5.28
CA ILE A 63 -10.16 -0.14 3.88
C ILE A 63 -9.78 1.13 3.12
N ARG A 64 -10.60 2.19 3.19
CA ARG A 64 -10.37 3.45 2.46
C ARG A 64 -9.09 4.15 2.90
N MET A 65 -8.85 4.24 4.21
CA MET A 65 -7.62 4.80 4.77
C MET A 65 -6.38 4.02 4.28
N MET A 66 -6.47 2.69 4.21
CA MET A 66 -5.36 1.85 3.73
C MET A 66 -5.14 1.97 2.23
N GLN A 67 -6.20 2.11 1.43
CA GLN A 67 -6.11 2.41 0.00
C GLN A 67 -5.43 3.77 -0.24
N ASN A 68 -5.78 4.79 0.54
CA ASN A 68 -5.14 6.12 0.48
C ASN A 68 -3.65 6.04 0.85
N ARG A 69 -3.31 5.26 1.88
CA ARG A 69 -1.90 5.05 2.28
C ARG A 69 -1.11 4.32 1.19
N LYS A 70 -1.66 3.25 0.61
CA LYS A 70 -1.07 2.51 -0.52
C LYS A 70 -0.80 3.44 -1.69
N TYR A 71 -1.77 4.27 -2.04
CA TYR A 71 -1.64 5.26 -3.11
C TYR A 71 -0.54 6.28 -2.81
N ASN A 72 -0.55 6.90 -1.62
CA ASN A 72 0.45 7.90 -1.24
C ASN A 72 1.88 7.35 -1.23
N GLU A 73 2.07 6.12 -0.75
CA GLU A 73 3.37 5.47 -0.79
C GLU A 73 3.83 5.17 -2.21
N SER A 74 2.90 4.82 -3.10
CA SER A 74 3.19 4.64 -4.53
C SER A 74 3.60 5.97 -5.18
N VAL A 75 2.90 7.07 -4.84
CA VAL A 75 3.22 8.42 -5.31
C VAL A 75 4.62 8.84 -4.83
N ASP A 76 4.93 8.66 -3.54
CA ASP A 76 6.25 8.96 -2.99
C ASP A 76 7.37 8.13 -3.64
N PHE A 77 7.12 6.83 -3.86
CA PHE A 77 8.09 5.99 -4.55
C PHE A 77 8.37 6.50 -5.97
N MET A 78 7.32 6.88 -6.71
CA MET A 78 7.43 7.36 -8.09
C MET A 78 8.05 8.75 -8.21
N LEU A 79 7.76 9.67 -7.28
CA LEU A 79 8.19 11.07 -7.36
C LEU A 79 9.49 11.36 -6.62
N THR A 80 9.81 10.57 -5.59
CA THR A 80 10.98 10.80 -4.74
C THR A 80 12.01 9.70 -4.93
N THR A 81 11.62 8.45 -4.67
CA THR A 81 12.56 7.32 -4.59
C THR A 81 13.14 6.96 -5.95
N ALA A 82 12.31 6.71 -6.97
CA ALA A 82 12.79 6.32 -8.29
C ALA A 82 13.69 7.38 -8.96
N PRO A 83 13.35 8.69 -8.93
CA PRO A 83 14.26 9.73 -9.43
C PRO A 83 15.59 9.80 -8.67
N SER A 84 15.61 9.55 -7.36
CA SER A 84 16.85 9.54 -6.57
C SER A 84 17.83 8.45 -7.04
N PHE A 85 17.31 7.29 -7.47
CA PHE A 85 18.12 6.23 -8.07
C PHE A 85 18.67 6.63 -9.43
N LEU A 86 17.84 7.24 -10.28
CA LEU A 86 18.29 7.72 -11.58
C LEU A 86 19.41 8.76 -11.45
N ASN A 87 19.28 9.70 -10.51
CA ASN A 87 20.31 10.69 -10.23
C ASN A 87 21.62 10.05 -9.72
N SER A 88 21.50 9.00 -8.89
CA SER A 88 22.68 8.27 -8.38
C SER A 88 23.41 7.54 -9.52
N LEU A 89 22.66 6.89 -10.41
CA LEU A 89 23.22 6.23 -11.59
C LEU A 89 23.86 7.23 -12.57
N ASP A 90 23.24 8.39 -12.80
CA ASP A 90 23.77 9.45 -13.66
C ASP A 90 25.09 10.02 -13.12
N ARG A 91 25.19 10.19 -11.79
CA ARG A 91 26.43 10.61 -11.13
C ARG A 91 27.55 9.57 -11.30
N ILE A 92 27.24 8.28 -11.15
CA ILE A 92 28.20 7.19 -11.37
C ILE A 92 28.67 7.18 -12.83
N ALA A 93 27.74 7.29 -13.78
CA ALA A 93 28.05 7.35 -15.20
C ALA A 93 28.94 8.56 -15.54
N SER A 94 28.63 9.73 -14.98
CA SER A 94 29.42 10.96 -15.16
C SER A 94 30.85 10.81 -14.64
N LEU A 95 31.05 10.25 -13.44
CA LEU A 95 32.39 9.99 -12.89
C LEU A 95 33.19 9.03 -13.78
N ARG A 96 32.53 7.99 -14.29
CA ARG A 96 33.16 7.01 -15.20
C ARG A 96 33.59 7.63 -16.53
N LEU A 97 32.82 8.57 -17.07
CA LEU A 97 33.10 9.21 -18.36
C LEU A 97 34.15 10.32 -18.27
N LEU A 98 34.23 11.00 -17.12
CA LEU A 98 35.07 12.19 -16.95
C LEU A 98 36.45 11.90 -16.34
N SER A 99 36.71 10.68 -15.84
CA SER A 99 37.99 10.33 -15.21
C SER A 99 38.53 8.98 -15.66
N ASN A 100 39.86 8.91 -15.77
CA ASN A 100 40.63 7.68 -15.97
C ASN A 100 41.57 7.39 -14.79
N ARG A 101 41.41 8.10 -13.67
CA ARG A 101 42.23 7.87 -12.47
C ARG A 101 41.83 6.55 -11.83
N ARG A 102 42.82 5.75 -11.42
CA ARG A 102 42.58 4.43 -10.84
C ARG A 102 41.64 4.47 -9.62
N GLY A 103 41.83 5.43 -8.72
CA GLY A 103 40.95 5.60 -7.55
C GLY A 103 39.50 5.96 -7.92
N ASP A 104 39.29 6.72 -9.00
CA ASP A 104 37.94 7.06 -9.46
C ASP A 104 37.26 5.83 -10.10
N MET A 105 38.03 4.98 -10.78
CA MET A 105 37.53 3.72 -11.34
C MET A 105 37.14 2.73 -10.23
N ASP A 106 37.93 2.61 -9.17
CA ASP A 106 37.61 1.80 -8.01
C ASP A 106 36.36 2.34 -7.27
N ALA A 107 36.22 3.66 -7.17
CA ALA A 107 35.04 4.30 -6.61
C ALA A 107 33.78 4.00 -7.44
N VAL A 108 33.85 4.12 -8.77
CA VAL A 108 32.74 3.80 -9.69
C VAL A 108 32.25 2.36 -9.50
N VAL A 109 33.17 1.39 -9.38
CA VAL A 109 32.80 -0.02 -9.17
C VAL A 109 32.08 -0.21 -7.83
N ASN A 110 32.63 0.34 -6.75
CA ASN A 110 32.04 0.23 -5.41
C ASN A 110 30.67 0.93 -5.33
N ASP A 111 30.57 2.15 -5.85
CA ASP A 111 29.31 2.91 -5.87
C ASP A 111 28.26 2.26 -6.75
N SER A 112 28.65 1.63 -7.87
CA SER A 112 27.72 0.86 -8.72
C SER A 112 27.12 -0.32 -7.96
N LEU A 113 27.95 -1.10 -7.27
CA LEU A 113 27.50 -2.25 -6.46
C LEU A 113 26.60 -1.80 -5.31
N ARG A 114 27.00 -0.76 -4.58
CA ARG A 114 26.20 -0.20 -3.49
C ARG A 114 24.84 0.30 -4.00
N THR A 115 24.83 1.09 -5.07
CA THR A 115 23.60 1.64 -5.65
C THR A 115 22.68 0.53 -6.16
N ALA A 116 23.21 -0.51 -6.81
CA ALA A 116 22.42 -1.66 -7.24
C ALA A 116 21.78 -2.40 -6.05
N ASN A 117 22.51 -2.55 -4.94
CA ASN A 117 21.97 -3.15 -3.71
C ASN A 117 20.88 -2.28 -3.07
N GLU A 118 21.08 -0.97 -3.02
CA GLU A 118 20.09 -0.01 -2.49
C GLU A 118 18.80 -0.03 -3.32
N ILE A 119 18.90 -0.02 -4.65
CA ILE A 119 17.75 -0.13 -5.56
C ILE A 119 16.99 -1.43 -5.31
N ASN A 120 17.70 -2.56 -5.26
CA ASN A 120 17.09 -3.88 -5.03
C ASN A 120 16.39 -3.96 -3.67
N ALA A 121 17.02 -3.44 -2.62
CA ALA A 121 16.44 -3.42 -1.28
C ALA A 121 15.19 -2.55 -1.23
N ALA A 122 15.24 -1.34 -1.80
CA ALA A 122 14.10 -0.42 -1.84
C ALA A 122 12.93 -0.98 -2.65
N ALA A 123 13.19 -1.55 -3.83
CA ALA A 123 12.15 -2.17 -4.66
C ALA A 123 11.47 -3.34 -3.95
N LYS A 124 12.25 -4.24 -3.32
CA LYS A 124 11.71 -5.35 -2.53
C LYS A 124 10.88 -4.88 -1.34
N ASN A 125 11.37 -3.87 -0.60
CA ASN A 125 10.63 -3.30 0.52
C ASN A 125 9.30 -2.66 0.07
N PHE A 126 9.33 -1.91 -1.03
CA PHE A 126 8.12 -1.32 -1.61
C PHE A 126 7.11 -2.41 -2.02
N GLU A 127 7.55 -3.43 -2.76
CA GLU A 127 6.71 -4.55 -3.18
C GLU A 127 6.10 -5.29 -1.97
N ALA A 128 6.90 -5.57 -0.95
CA ALA A 128 6.43 -6.21 0.28
C ALA A 128 5.36 -5.37 0.99
N ARG A 129 5.53 -4.05 1.05
CA ARG A 129 4.53 -3.14 1.65
C ARG A 129 3.25 -3.08 0.83
N MET A 130 3.34 -3.03 -0.50
CA MET A 130 2.17 -3.11 -1.39
C MET A 130 1.38 -4.41 -1.19
N LYS A 131 2.06 -5.56 -1.16
CA LYS A 131 1.44 -6.86 -0.86
C LYS A 131 0.80 -6.89 0.52
N SER A 132 1.45 -6.28 1.52
CA SER A 132 0.90 -6.19 2.88
C SER A 132 -0.39 -5.35 2.92
N TYR A 133 -0.44 -4.25 2.16
CA TYR A 133 -1.64 -3.44 2.02
C TYR A 133 -2.77 -4.23 1.35
N ASP A 134 -2.48 -4.98 0.28
CA ASP A 134 -3.47 -5.80 -0.41
C ASP A 134 -4.02 -6.93 0.46
N ALA A 135 -3.16 -7.66 1.17
CA ALA A 135 -3.58 -8.69 2.10
C ALA A 135 -4.46 -8.13 3.23
N TYR A 136 -4.12 -6.95 3.77
CA TYR A 136 -4.95 -6.30 4.78
C TYR A 136 -6.33 -5.93 4.22
N ILE A 137 -6.39 -5.31 3.04
CA ILE A 137 -7.63 -4.90 2.39
C ILE A 137 -8.51 -6.12 2.12
N GLU A 138 -7.94 -7.20 1.57
CA GLU A 138 -8.65 -8.45 1.27
C GLU A 138 -9.29 -9.06 2.54
N VAL A 139 -8.52 -9.15 3.64
CA VAL A 139 -9.04 -9.66 4.92
C VAL A 139 -10.19 -8.81 5.43
N MET A 140 -10.09 -7.48 5.29
CA MET A 140 -11.13 -6.56 5.74
C MET A 140 -12.40 -6.66 4.87
N GLU A 141 -12.25 -6.79 3.56
CA GLU A 141 -13.37 -7.03 2.63
C GLU A 141 -14.09 -8.36 2.94
N ALA A 142 -13.33 -9.43 3.22
CA ALA A 142 -13.88 -10.71 3.66
C ALA A 142 -14.67 -10.58 4.97
N ASN A 143 -14.15 -9.82 5.94
CA ASN A 143 -14.83 -9.54 7.21
C ASN A 143 -16.13 -8.74 7.01
N GLN A 144 -16.10 -7.72 6.13
CA GLN A 144 -17.30 -6.96 5.77
C GLN A 144 -18.38 -7.85 5.14
N LYS A 145 -17.99 -8.76 4.24
CA LYS A 145 -18.93 -9.74 3.65
C LYS A 145 -19.50 -10.68 4.72
N LEU A 146 -18.67 -11.15 5.64
CA LEU A 146 -19.12 -11.99 6.75
C LEU A 146 -20.15 -11.27 7.62
N ILE A 147 -19.87 -10.03 8.04
CA ILE A 147 -20.80 -9.23 8.86
C ILE A 147 -22.12 -8.96 8.12
N ALA A 148 -22.09 -8.64 6.83
CA ALA A 148 -23.29 -8.50 6.02
C ALA A 148 -24.12 -9.80 6.01
N HIS A 149 -23.46 -10.95 5.85
CA HIS A 149 -24.13 -12.26 5.87
C HIS A 149 -24.77 -12.57 7.23
N ARG A 150 -24.09 -12.24 8.33
CA ARG A 150 -24.65 -12.35 9.70
C ARG A 150 -25.89 -11.47 9.88
N ALA A 151 -25.83 -10.24 9.37
CA ALA A 151 -26.95 -9.30 9.46
C ALA A 151 -28.17 -9.79 8.65
N MET A 152 -27.96 -10.41 7.50
CA MET A 152 -29.06 -10.93 6.65
C MET A 152 -29.68 -12.22 7.18
N LYS A 153 -28.92 -13.10 7.82
CA LYS A 153 -29.41 -14.41 8.30
C LYS A 153 -29.94 -14.42 9.73
N GLY A 154 -29.73 -13.34 10.50
CA GLY A 154 -30.01 -13.33 11.93
C GLY A 154 -29.07 -14.25 12.73
N PRO A 155 -29.22 -14.31 14.07
CA PRO A 155 -28.29 -15.04 14.94
C PRO A 155 -28.49 -16.56 14.84
N SER A 156 -28.00 -17.21 13.78
CA SER A 156 -27.89 -18.68 13.74
C SER A 156 -26.70 -19.17 12.90
N SER A 157 -25.88 -19.99 13.58
CA SER A 157 -24.80 -20.89 13.16
C SER A 157 -23.78 -20.46 12.08
N LEU A 158 -22.80 -19.63 12.51
CA LEU A 158 -21.57 -19.30 11.75
C LEU A 158 -20.38 -20.21 12.02
N ALA A 159 -20.61 -21.38 12.63
CA ALA A 159 -19.52 -22.29 12.99
C ALA A 159 -18.72 -22.77 11.75
N GLY A 160 -19.35 -22.84 10.56
CA GLY A 160 -18.70 -23.32 9.33
C GLY A 160 -17.72 -22.35 8.67
N ASP A 161 -17.96 -21.03 8.75
CA ASP A 161 -17.14 -20.04 8.03
C ASP A 161 -15.96 -19.52 8.87
N LEU A 162 -16.08 -19.48 10.20
CA LEU A 162 -14.97 -19.07 11.08
C LEU A 162 -13.81 -20.08 11.04
N VAL A 163 -14.12 -21.37 10.84
CA VAL A 163 -13.11 -22.43 10.71
C VAL A 163 -12.25 -22.21 9.46
N LYS A 164 -12.79 -21.66 8.38
CA LYS A 164 -12.02 -21.39 7.15
C LYS A 164 -11.01 -20.26 7.32
N THR A 165 -11.38 -19.19 8.04
CA THR A 165 -10.46 -18.08 8.35
C THR A 165 -9.40 -18.51 9.37
N ALA A 166 -9.77 -19.32 10.35
CA ALA A 166 -8.81 -19.89 11.31
C ALA A 166 -7.84 -20.86 10.61
N ALA A 167 -8.32 -21.72 9.71
CA ALA A 167 -7.47 -22.63 8.93
C ALA A 167 -6.48 -21.87 8.03
N LEU A 168 -6.90 -20.76 7.41
CA LEU A 168 -6.01 -19.91 6.62
C LEU A 168 -4.95 -19.21 7.50
N LYS A 169 -5.34 -18.78 8.70
CA LYS A 169 -4.41 -18.21 9.68
C LYS A 169 -3.41 -19.25 10.22
N THR A 170 -3.85 -20.48 10.47
CA THR A 170 -2.98 -21.58 10.90
C THR A 170 -1.99 -21.95 9.80
N ALA A 171 -2.44 -22.03 8.54
CA ALA A 171 -1.58 -22.30 7.39
C ALA A 171 -0.52 -21.21 7.16
N LEU A 172 -0.78 -19.96 7.55
CA LEU A 172 0.20 -18.86 7.52
C LEU A 172 1.15 -18.81 8.74
N SER A 173 0.88 -19.61 9.77
CA SER A 173 1.70 -19.68 10.99
C SER A 173 2.46 -21.01 11.15
N ILE A 174 2.25 -21.94 10.23
CA ILE A 174 3.03 -23.17 10.07
C ILE A 174 3.79 -23.02 8.75
N ASP A 175 4.70 -22.05 8.70
CA ASP A 175 5.89 -21.98 7.85
C ASP A 175 6.87 -20.97 8.47
#